data_AF-A0A931VC73-F1
#
_entry.id   AF-A0A931VC73-F1
#
_cell.length_a   1.000
_cell.length_b   1.000
_cell.length_c   1.000
_cell.angle_alpha   90.00
_cell.angle_beta   90.00
_cell.angle_gamma   90.00
#
_symmetry.space_group_name_H-M   'P 1'
#
loop_
_entity.id
_entity.type
_entity.pdbx_description
1 polymer ?
#
loop_
_entity_poly.entity_id
_entity_poly.type
_entity_poly.pdbx_seq_one_letter_code
_entity_poly.pdbx_strand_id
1 'polypeptide(L)' 'MRSTITISLPDPIRKELDRMSRNEGVSRSDIVRESIRDLLFVRKFRGLRKTMVAKASRRGVSTDQDVFDKVS' A
#
# COMPACT_ATOMS: atom_id res chain seq x y z
N MET A 1 12.88 8.73 -14.39
CA MET A 1 13.91 9.53 -13.70
C MET A 1 14.06 8.98 -12.28
N ARG A 2 15.28 8.68 -11.84
CA ARG A 2 15.56 8.27 -10.45
C ARG A 2 15.92 9.52 -9.64
N SER A 3 15.24 9.71 -8.52
CA SER A 3 15.53 10.79 -7.57
C SER A 3 16.01 10.17 -6.26
N THR A 4 17.12 10.67 -5.72
CA THR A 4 17.66 10.22 -4.43
C THR A 4 16.99 11.00 -3.30
N ILE A 5 16.60 10.30 -2.24
CA ILE A 5 16.04 10.90 -1.02
C ILE A 5 16.94 10.49 0.14
N THR A 6 17.45 11.47 0.88
CA THR A 6 18.18 11.25 2.14
C THR A 6 17.22 11.48 3.29
N ILE A 7 17.05 10.49 4.15
CA ILE A 7 16.16 10.56 5.31
C ILE A 7 16.91 10.18 6.58
N SER A 8 16.59 10.85 7.68
CA SER A 8 17.02 10.43 9.01
C SER A 8 16.06 9.36 9.53
N LEU A 9 16.62 8.29 10.10
CA LEU A 9 15.85 7.18 10.69
C LEU A 9 16.29 7.00 12.15
N PRO A 10 15.35 6.74 13.07
CA PRO A 10 15.67 6.31 14.42
C PRO A 10 16.57 5.06 14.42
N ASP A 11 17.53 5.00 15.34
CA ASP A 11 18.45 3.86 15.48
C ASP A 11 17.78 2.48 15.54
N PRO A 12 16.65 2.29 16.25
CA PRO A 12 15.96 1.00 16.26
C PRO A 12 15.50 0.56 14.87
N ILE A 13 14.94 1.48 14.09
CA ILE A 13 14.46 1.21 12.72
C ILE A 13 15.63 0.87 11.81
N ARG A 14 16.74 1.59 11.93
CA ARG A 14 17.96 1.29 11.16
C ARG A 14 18.46 -0.13 11.44
N LYS A 15 18.50 -0.54 12.71
CA LYS A 15 18.94 -1.90 13.11
C LYS A 15 18.01 -3.00 12.59
N GLU A 16 16.71 -2.74 12.55
CA GLU A 16 15.72 -3.67 12.01
C GLU A 16 15.87 -3.82 10.49
N LEU A 17 16.05 -2.70 9.78
CA LEU A 17 16.31 -2.69 8.34
C LEU A 17 17.61 -3.44 7.99
N ASP A 18 18.66 -3.27 8.80
CA ASP A 18 19.92 -4.02 8.67
C ASP A 18 19.69 -5.53 8.79
N ARG A 19 18.84 -5.95 9.75
CA ARG A 19 18.53 -7.36 9.99
C ARG A 19 17.73 -7.95 8.83
N MET A 20 16.68 -7.27 8.38
CA MET A 20 15.88 -7.70 7.22
C MET A 20 16.75 -7.83 5.98
N SER A 21 17.59 -6.83 5.71
CA SER A 21 18.51 -6.82 4.57
C SER A 21 19.44 -8.04 4.56
N ARG A 22 19.98 -8.43 5.73
CA ARG A 22 20.83 -9.62 5.87
C ARG A 22 20.05 -10.93 5.72
N ASN A 23 18.84 -11.00 6.28
CA ASN A 23 18.04 -12.23 6.28
C ASN A 23 17.44 -12.53 4.90
N GLU A 24 17.02 -11.49 4.18
CA GLU A 24 16.33 -11.62 2.90
C GLU A 24 17.28 -11.52 1.70
N GLY A 25 18.54 -11.09 1.92
CA GLY A 25 19.51 -10.87 0.84
C GLY A 25 19.17 -9.67 -0.05
N VAL A 26 18.33 -8.76 0.42
CA VAL A 26 17.84 -7.59 -0.32
C VAL A 26 18.48 -6.31 0.23
N SER A 27 18.72 -5.30 -0.61
CA SER A 27 19.31 -4.04 -0.15
C SER A 27 18.33 -3.25 0.72
N ARG A 28 18.86 -2.50 1.70
CA ARG A 28 18.08 -1.54 2.52
C ARG A 28 17.23 -0.60 1.67
N SER A 29 17.81 -0.11 0.57
CA SER A 29 17.14 0.83 -0.33
C SER A 29 15.99 0.18 -1.08
N ASP A 30 16.07 -1.12 -1.40
CA ASP A 30 14.98 -1.84 -2.04
C ASP A 30 13.85 -2.11 -1.03
N ILE A 31 14.18 -2.53 0.19
CA ILE A 31 13.19 -2.72 1.28
C ILE A 31 12.42 -1.41 1.52
N VAL A 32 13.12 -0.29 1.67
CA VAL A 32 12.48 1.03 1.86
C VAL A 32 11.63 1.41 0.65
N ARG A 33 12.12 1.16 -0.58
CA ARG A 33 11.37 1.50 -1.79
C ARG A 33 10.08 0.70 -1.90
N GLU A 34 10.13 -0.60 -1.60
CA GLU A 34 8.95 -1.47 -1.61
C GLU A 34 7.95 -1.03 -0.54
N SER A 35 8.44 -0.81 0.68
CA SER A 35 7.61 -0.36 1.80
C SER A 35 6.86 0.94 1.49
N ILE A 36 7.55 1.91 0.86
CA ILE A 36 6.92 3.17 0.44
C ILE A 36 5.90 2.92 -0.68
N ARG A 37 6.20 2.05 -1.65
CA ARG A 37 5.28 1.71 -2.73
C ARG A 37 3.99 1.10 -2.18
N ASP A 38 4.10 0.13 -1.27
CA ASP A 38 2.97 -0.54 -0.65
C ASP A 38 2.12 0.43 0.18
N LEU A 39 2.77 1.28 0.98
CA LEU A 39 2.09 2.31 1.74
C LEU A 39 1.28 3.25 0.83
N LEU A 40 1.88 3.71 -0.27
CA LEU A 40 1.21 4.58 -1.23
C LEU A 40 0.07 3.87 -1.94
N PHE A 41 0.24 2.59 -2.29
CA PHE A 41 -0.81 1.77 -2.89
C PHE A 41 -2.01 1.65 -1.96
N VAL A 42 -1.79 1.26 -0.70
CA VAL A 42 -2.86 1.13 0.31
C VAL A 42 -3.59 2.45 0.52
N ARG A 43 -2.86 3.57 0.60
CA ARG A 43 -3.48 4.91 0.73
C ARG A 43 -4.35 5.26 -0.48
N LYS A 44 -3.85 5.04 -1.70
CA LYS A 44 -4.62 5.27 -2.94
C LYS A 44 -5.85 4.38 -3.00
N PHE A 45 -5.70 3.10 -2.69
CA PHE A 45 -6.79 2.13 -2.69
C PHE A 45 -7.89 2.52 -1.69
N ARG A 46 -7.53 2.90 -0.46
CA ARG A 46 -8.50 3.36 0.56
C ARG A 46 -9.24 4.62 0.11
N GLY A 47 -8.54 5.56 -0.53
CA GLY A 47 -9.15 6.75 -1.12
C GLY A 47 -10.18 6.39 -2.19
N LEU A 48 -9.78 5.54 -3.15
CA LEU A 48 -10.66 5.05 -4.20
C LEU A 48 -11.89 4.32 -3.64
N ARG A 49 -11.68 3.40 -2.68
CA ARG A 49 -12.74 2.64 -2.03
C ARG A 49 -13.77 3.57 -1.39
N LYS A 50 -13.35 4.62 -0.68
CA LYS A 50 -14.27 5.59 -0.06
C LYS A 50 -15.22 6.20 -1.10
N THR A 51 -14.70 6.61 -2.26
CA THR A 51 -15.51 7.19 -3.33
C THR A 51 -16.37 6.15 -4.05
N MET A 52 -15.84 4.94 -4.28
CA MET A 52 -16.56 3.87 -4.97
C MET A 52 -17.71 3.32 -4.13
N VAL A 53 -17.50 3.07 -2.83
CA VAL A 53 -18.54 2.60 -1.92
C VAL A 53 -19.71 3.59 -1.87
N ALA A 54 -19.43 4.89 -1.72
CA ALA A 54 -20.49 5.90 -1.72
C ALA A 54 -21.28 5.94 -3.05
N LYS A 55 -20.62 5.70 -4.19
CA LYS A 55 -21.30 5.60 -5.49
C LYS A 55 -22.12 4.31 -5.62
N ALA A 56 -21.58 3.18 -5.16
CA ALA A 56 -22.22 1.87 -5.20
C ALA A 56 -23.50 1.85 -4.34
N SER A 57 -23.43 2.37 -3.10
CA SER A 57 -24.60 2.42 -2.21
C SER A 57 -25.75 3.25 -2.80
N ARG A 58 -25.46 4.37 -3.48
CA ARG A 58 -26.50 5.16 -4.20
C ARG A 58 -27.15 4.40 -5.36
N ARG A 59 -26.51 3.33 -5.85
CA ARG A 59 -27.03 2.45 -6.91
C ARG A 59 -27.61 1.14 -6.36
N GLY A 60 -27.78 1.05 -5.04
CA GLY A 60 -28.29 -0.14 -4.36
C GLY A 60 -27.33 -1.32 -4.37
N VAL A 61 -26.01 -1.08 -4.43
CA VAL A 61 -24.98 -2.12 -4.36
C VAL A 61 -24.21 -1.97 -3.05
N SER A 62 -24.37 -2.94 -2.14
CA SER A 62 -23.71 -2.95 -0.83
C SER A 62 -23.07 -4.30 -0.49
N THR A 63 -23.51 -5.38 -1.13
CA THR A 63 -23.04 -6.75 -0.91
C THR A 63 -22.49 -7.36 -2.20
N ASP A 64 -21.74 -8.44 -2.06
CA ASP A 64 -21.24 -9.21 -3.20
C ASP A 64 -22.41 -9.85 -3.99
N GLN A 65 -23.53 -10.18 -3.32
CA GLN A 65 -24.74 -10.66 -3.99
C GLN A 65 -25.35 -9.58 -4.88
N ASP A 66 -25.43 -8.32 -4.41
CA ASP A 66 -25.94 -7.20 -5.22
C ASP A 66 -25.09 -6.96 -6.47
N VAL A 67 -23.79 -7.27 -6.39
CA VAL A 67 -22.88 -7.22 -7.55
C VAL A 67 -23.21 -8.36 -8.50
N PHE A 68 -23.28 -9.60 -7.99
CA PHE A 68 -23.56 -10.79 -8.78
C PHE A 68 -24.87 -10.65 -9.57
N ASP A 69 -25.96 -10.25 -8.89
CA ASP A 69 -27.29 -10.07 -9.48
C ASP A 69 -27.34 -9.00 -10.59
N LYS A 70 -26.33 -8.12 -10.68
CA LYS A 70 -26.26 -7.05 -11.69
C LYS A 70 -25.36 -7.35 -12.87
N VAL A 71 -24.44 -8.32 -12.76
CA VAL A 71 -23.40 -8.56 -13.78
C VAL A 71 -23.40 -9.99 -14.33
N SER A 72 -24.17 -10.90 -13.72
CA SER A 72 -24.38 -12.27 -14.18
C SER A 72 -25.82 -12.44 -14.64
#